data_AF-A0A8H4L7A9-F1
#
_entry.id   AF-A0A8H4L7A9-F1
#
_cell.length_a   1.000
_cell.length_b   1.000
_cell.length_c   1.000
_cell.angle_alpha   90.00
_cell.angle_beta   90.00
_cell.angle_gamma   90.00
#
_symmetry.space_group_name_H-M   'P 1'
#
loop_
_entity.id
_entity.type
_entity.pdbx_description
1 polymer ?
#
loop_
_entity_poly.entity_id
_entity_poly.type
_entity_poly.pdbx_seq_one_letter_code
_entity_poly.pdbx_strand_id
1 'polypeptide(L)'
;MLVNKECTKQMLASSGQLPLATGKGESDNPILSYAWLGFGNPRDRETQGRIAQAKSALVAALPRADPDAPQDVSFRDLCTSDLMNKSLWCEPLFHMFHPDVLIAPTSETLVQQEPWTGHELVVRSMLHLNLQQIPGLTLQTLVNMSCGKLPGGVLRAPKRPAIIRILYTPGQHLAYKPQVVKACYTLCAMVRLRRVDSERDVVRTYSSNGAPIVPEYETPCMGPSDWSVQDNTLHSFMLFYMLNYNEETSLDYSRLDNPEPVFDRYFEQSMEESLGRFH
;
A
#
# COMPACT_ATOMS: atom_id res chain seq x y z
N MET A 1 5.24 10.42 -4.39
CA MET A 1 6.50 10.05 -3.75
C MET A 1 6.51 8.54 -3.61
N LEU A 2 7.13 7.86 -4.56
CA LEU A 2 7.46 6.45 -4.44
C LEU A 2 8.89 6.40 -3.86
N VAL A 3 9.36 5.26 -3.39
CA VAL A 3 10.68 5.08 -2.73
C VAL A 3 11.81 4.84 -3.75
N ASN A 4 12.78 5.77 -3.94
CA ASN A 4 13.88 5.70 -4.95
C ASN A 4 14.41 4.27 -5.11
N LYS A 5 14.75 3.76 -6.31
CA LYS A 5 15.38 2.43 -6.46
C LYS A 5 16.52 2.19 -5.45
N GLU A 6 17.32 3.21 -5.13
CA GLU A 6 18.39 3.16 -4.13
C GLU A 6 17.92 3.34 -2.68
N CYS A 7 16.81 4.04 -2.45
CA CYS A 7 16.19 4.17 -1.12
C CYS A 7 15.31 2.95 -0.80
N THR A 8 14.71 2.32 -1.82
CA THR A 8 14.12 0.99 -1.81
C THR A 8 15.26 0.05 -1.54
N LYS A 9 16.35 0.00 -2.33
CA LYS A 9 17.52 -0.81 -1.97
C LYS A 9 18.07 -0.53 -0.57
N GLN A 10 18.10 0.70 -0.06
CA GLN A 10 18.56 0.98 1.32
C GLN A 10 17.53 0.55 2.37
N MET A 11 16.24 0.72 2.14
CA MET A 11 15.15 0.21 2.99
C MET A 11 15.09 -1.32 2.96
N LEU A 12 15.31 -1.94 1.80
CA LEU A 12 15.36 -3.37 1.56
C LEU A 12 16.68 -4.00 2.05
N ALA A 13 17.80 -3.28 1.97
CA ALA A 13 19.12 -3.71 2.48
C ALA A 13 19.19 -3.57 4.00
N SER A 14 18.51 -2.58 4.59
CA SER A 14 18.33 -2.49 6.04
C SER A 14 17.30 -3.49 6.58
N SER A 15 16.36 -3.96 5.76
CA SER A 15 15.42 -5.05 6.10
C SER A 15 15.87 -6.45 5.66
N GLY A 16 17.08 -6.58 5.11
CA GLY A 16 17.76 -7.84 4.79
C GLY A 16 17.19 -8.72 3.67
N GLN A 17 15.90 -8.64 3.30
CA GLN A 17 15.28 -9.69 2.48
C GLN A 17 14.01 -9.28 1.72
N LEU A 18 14.07 -8.24 0.89
CA LEU A 18 13.01 -8.03 -0.10
C LEU A 18 13.59 -8.20 -1.51
N PRO A 19 13.08 -9.16 -2.31
CA PRO A 19 13.52 -9.30 -3.69
C PRO A 19 13.27 -7.97 -4.40
N LEU A 20 14.34 -7.43 -4.99
CA LEU A 20 14.25 -6.24 -5.82
C LEU A 20 13.23 -6.55 -6.92
N ALA A 21 12.07 -5.92 -6.86
CA ALA A 21 11.13 -5.92 -7.96
C ALA A 21 11.84 -5.28 -9.16
N THR A 22 12.38 -6.12 -10.04
CA THR A 22 13.03 -5.75 -11.31
C THR A 22 12.06 -5.87 -12.47
N GLY A 23 10.77 -6.00 -12.18
CA GLY A 23 9.72 -6.19 -13.17
C GLY A 23 9.72 -5.07 -14.22
N LYS A 24 9.52 -5.47 -15.48
CA LYS A 24 9.35 -4.57 -16.63
C LYS A 24 8.32 -3.45 -16.40
N GLY A 25 7.33 -3.70 -15.55
CA GLY A 25 6.34 -2.68 -15.21
C GLY A 25 6.87 -1.50 -14.40
N GLU A 26 7.96 -1.66 -13.62
CA GLU A 26 8.62 -0.54 -12.93
C GLU A 26 9.37 0.38 -13.90
N SER A 27 10.08 -0.21 -14.88
CA SER A 27 10.85 0.55 -15.87
C SER A 27 9.94 1.32 -16.84
N ASP A 28 8.77 0.74 -17.14
CA ASP A 28 7.84 1.29 -18.12
C ASP A 28 6.82 2.26 -17.47
N ASN A 29 6.82 2.38 -16.13
CA ASN A 29 5.87 3.24 -15.42
C ASN A 29 6.38 4.70 -15.38
N PRO A 30 5.68 5.65 -16.04
CA PRO A 30 6.11 7.04 -16.10
C PRO A 30 5.96 7.79 -14.76
N ILE A 31 5.06 7.33 -13.87
CA ILE A 31 4.93 7.87 -12.50
C ILE A 31 6.22 7.61 -11.74
N LEU A 32 6.67 6.35 -11.78
CA LEU A 32 7.88 5.92 -11.09
C LEU A 32 9.11 6.58 -11.70
N SER A 33 9.22 6.58 -13.02
CA SER A 33 10.32 7.25 -13.73
C SER A 33 10.43 8.74 -13.36
N TYR A 34 9.31 9.47 -13.34
CA TYR A 34 9.30 10.87 -12.93
C TYR A 34 9.66 11.04 -11.45
N ALA A 35 9.09 10.21 -10.57
CA ALA A 35 9.36 10.25 -9.13
C ALA A 35 10.85 10.00 -8.82
N TRP A 36 11.51 9.09 -9.55
CA TRP A 36 12.93 8.75 -9.37
C TRP A 36 13.88 9.86 -9.74
N LEU A 37 13.58 10.60 -10.80
CA LEU A 37 14.43 11.70 -11.24
C LEU A 37 14.47 12.86 -10.22
N GLY A 38 13.47 12.97 -9.36
CA GLY A 38 13.43 13.95 -8.26
C GLY A 38 14.48 13.72 -7.16
N PHE A 39 15.11 12.54 -7.10
CA PHE A 39 16.18 12.22 -6.15
C PHE A 39 17.59 12.46 -6.71
N GLY A 40 17.72 12.87 -7.97
CA GLY A 40 18.99 13.28 -8.57
C GLY A 40 19.38 14.71 -8.17
N ASN A 41 20.55 15.18 -8.62
CA ASN A 41 20.92 16.59 -8.45
C ASN A 41 20.07 17.47 -9.39
N PRO A 42 19.11 18.27 -8.89
CA PRO A 42 18.18 18.99 -9.73
C PRO A 42 18.81 20.18 -10.47
N ARG A 43 20.08 20.52 -10.17
CA ARG A 43 20.82 21.62 -10.80
C ARG A 43 21.57 21.19 -12.06
N ASP A 44 21.69 19.88 -12.29
CA ASP A 44 22.28 19.35 -13.50
C ASP A 44 21.33 19.50 -14.70
N ARG A 45 21.81 20.07 -15.81
CA ARG A 45 20.99 20.36 -17.00
C ARG A 45 20.46 19.09 -17.65
N GLU A 46 21.26 18.03 -17.67
CA GLU A 46 20.83 16.74 -18.22
C GLU A 46 19.69 16.15 -17.38
N THR A 47 19.84 16.18 -16.05
CA THR A 47 18.79 15.78 -15.09
C THR A 47 17.52 16.59 -15.28
N GLN A 48 17.59 17.91 -15.48
CA GLN A 48 16.43 18.74 -15.77
C GLN A 48 15.72 18.35 -17.08
N GLY A 49 16.48 18.07 -18.14
CA GLY A 49 15.93 17.59 -19.41
C GLY A 49 15.17 16.28 -19.24
N ARG A 50 15.75 15.33 -18.49
CA ARG A 50 15.09 14.05 -18.17
C ARG A 50 13.84 14.23 -17.32
N ILE A 51 13.87 15.12 -16.31
CA ILE A 51 12.70 15.45 -15.48
C ILE A 51 11.56 16.00 -16.35
N ALA A 52 11.86 16.93 -17.26
CA ALA A 52 10.87 17.50 -18.16
C ALA A 52 10.25 16.45 -19.10
N GLN A 53 11.08 15.58 -19.68
CA GLN A 53 10.62 14.48 -20.54
C GLN A 53 9.74 13.49 -19.77
N ALA A 54 10.17 13.05 -18.58
CA ALA A 54 9.42 12.13 -17.75
C ALA A 54 8.10 12.75 -17.27
N LYS A 55 8.09 14.04 -16.94
CA LYS A 55 6.86 14.77 -16.61
C LYS A 55 5.88 14.77 -17.78
N SER A 56 6.36 15.02 -19.00
CA SER A 56 5.53 15.00 -20.20
C SER A 56 4.93 13.61 -20.45
N ALA A 57 5.74 12.56 -20.29
CA ALA A 57 5.28 11.17 -20.43
C ALA A 57 4.22 10.81 -19.38
N LEU A 58 4.43 11.24 -18.13
CA LEU A 58 3.46 11.07 -17.04
C LEU A 58 2.13 11.76 -17.35
N VAL A 59 2.17 13.04 -17.74
CA VAL A 59 0.99 13.84 -18.11
C VAL A 59 0.22 13.19 -19.26
N ALA A 60 0.91 12.59 -20.23
CA ALA A 60 0.28 11.89 -21.35
C ALA A 60 -0.35 10.54 -20.94
N ALA A 61 0.21 9.86 -19.94
CA ALA A 61 -0.25 8.54 -19.51
C ALA A 61 -1.39 8.59 -18.49
N LEU A 62 -1.57 9.71 -17.79
CA LEU A 62 -2.66 9.87 -16.83
C LEU A 62 -4.00 10.10 -17.55
N PRO A 63 -5.06 9.34 -17.22
CA PRO A 63 -6.36 9.49 -17.86
C PRO A 63 -6.91 10.91 -17.67
N ARG A 64 -7.51 11.46 -18.72
CA ARG A 64 -8.20 12.76 -18.70
C ARG A 64 -9.69 12.52 -18.87
N ALA A 65 -10.49 13.05 -17.95
CA ALA A 65 -11.94 13.12 -18.12
C ALA A 65 -12.33 14.14 -19.20
N ASP A 66 -11.55 15.21 -19.32
CA ASP A 66 -11.72 16.31 -20.28
C ASP A 66 -10.33 16.75 -20.79
N PRO A 67 -10.08 16.83 -22.11
CA PRO A 67 -8.82 17.31 -22.68
C PRO A 67 -8.42 18.73 -22.22
N ASP A 68 -9.42 19.58 -21.94
CA ASP A 68 -9.26 21.01 -21.64
C ASP A 68 -9.28 21.32 -20.13
N ALA A 69 -9.70 20.36 -19.30
CA ALA A 69 -9.65 20.51 -17.86
C ALA A 69 -8.21 20.38 -17.32
N PRO A 70 -7.87 21.09 -16.21
CA PRO A 70 -6.63 20.84 -15.50
C PRO A 70 -6.53 19.37 -15.13
N GLN A 71 -5.38 18.75 -15.40
CA GLN A 71 -5.16 17.35 -15.08
C GLN A 71 -5.09 17.19 -13.55
N ASP A 72 -6.23 16.82 -12.97
CA ASP A 72 -6.38 16.75 -11.53
C ASP A 72 -6.61 15.32 -11.04
N VAL A 73 -5.53 14.55 -10.96
CA VAL A 73 -5.56 13.16 -10.49
C VAL A 73 -5.19 13.13 -9.02
N SER A 74 -6.08 12.60 -8.17
CA SER A 74 -5.79 12.46 -6.74
C SER A 74 -4.74 11.36 -6.52
N PHE A 75 -4.01 11.41 -5.41
CA PHE A 75 -3.09 10.34 -5.03
C PHE A 75 -3.79 8.98 -4.90
N ARG A 76 -5.07 8.98 -4.48
CA ARG A 76 -5.89 7.76 -4.43
C ARG A 76 -6.08 7.17 -5.82
N ASP A 77 -6.51 7.98 -6.79
CA ASP A 77 -6.75 7.54 -8.17
C ASP A 77 -5.47 7.04 -8.81
N LEU A 78 -4.35 7.72 -8.52
CA LEU A 78 -3.02 7.28 -8.91
C LEU A 78 -2.72 5.87 -8.38
N CYS A 79 -2.92 5.64 -7.08
CA CYS A 79 -2.65 4.35 -6.43
C CYS A 79 -3.49 3.18 -6.97
N THR A 80 -4.66 3.44 -7.54
CA THR A 80 -5.55 2.42 -8.13
C THR A 80 -5.51 2.38 -9.67
N SER A 81 -4.69 3.23 -10.29
CA SER A 81 -4.56 3.33 -11.75
C SER A 81 -3.89 2.10 -12.37
N ASP A 82 -4.15 1.88 -13.66
CA ASP A 82 -3.53 0.78 -14.41
C ASP A 82 -2.01 0.84 -14.47
N LEU A 83 -1.44 2.05 -14.38
CA LEU A 83 0.01 2.24 -14.28
C LEU A 83 0.55 1.61 -12.99
N MET A 84 -0.12 1.86 -11.87
CA MET A 84 0.27 1.29 -10.58
C MET A 84 -0.10 -0.19 -10.47
N ASN A 85 -1.12 -0.64 -11.18
CA ASN A 85 -1.47 -2.07 -11.27
C ASN A 85 -0.42 -2.93 -12.00
N LYS A 86 0.55 -2.29 -12.67
CA LYS A 86 1.67 -2.96 -13.34
C LYS A 86 2.99 -2.84 -12.57
N SER A 87 2.98 -2.16 -11.43
CA SER A 87 4.16 -1.93 -10.60
C SER A 87 4.27 -2.97 -9.47
N LEU A 88 5.27 -2.82 -8.61
CA LEU A 88 5.49 -3.63 -7.41
C LEU A 88 4.23 -3.79 -6.55
N TRP A 89 3.28 -2.85 -6.61
CA TRP A 89 2.03 -2.91 -5.85
C TRP A 89 1.13 -4.09 -6.20
N CYS A 90 1.33 -4.72 -7.36
CA CYS A 90 0.65 -5.95 -7.77
C CYS A 90 1.50 -7.20 -7.63
N GLU A 91 2.69 -7.10 -7.04
CA GLU A 91 3.49 -8.28 -6.73
C GLU A 91 2.86 -9.04 -5.55
N PRO A 92 2.88 -10.39 -5.56
CA PRO A 92 2.24 -11.22 -4.54
C PRO A 92 2.58 -10.87 -3.08
N LEU A 93 3.77 -10.31 -2.86
CA LEU A 93 4.30 -9.91 -1.56
C LEU A 93 3.64 -8.64 -0.99
N PHE A 94 2.95 -7.84 -1.80
CA PHE A 94 2.19 -6.67 -1.36
C PHE A 94 0.68 -6.93 -1.27
N HIS A 95 0.24 -8.16 -1.57
CA HIS A 95 -1.16 -8.54 -1.48
C HIS A 95 -1.56 -8.88 -0.05
N MET A 96 -2.69 -8.32 0.38
CA MET A 96 -3.19 -8.56 1.73
C MET A 96 -3.83 -9.94 1.91
N PHE A 97 -4.23 -10.58 0.81
CA PHE A 97 -4.99 -11.84 0.83
C PHE A 97 -4.47 -12.83 -0.21
N HIS A 98 -4.69 -14.10 0.06
CA HIS A 98 -4.67 -15.14 -0.98
C HIS A 98 -5.91 -15.01 -1.88
N PRO A 99 -5.89 -15.57 -3.10
CA PRO A 99 -7.11 -15.72 -3.90
C PRO A 99 -8.24 -16.36 -3.08
N ASP A 100 -9.47 -15.92 -3.34
CA ASP A 100 -10.64 -16.45 -2.64
C ASP A 100 -10.82 -17.95 -2.94
N VAL A 101 -11.32 -18.68 -1.95
CA VAL A 101 -11.69 -20.08 -2.08
C VAL A 101 -13.17 -20.23 -1.76
N LEU A 102 -13.94 -20.94 -2.58
CA LEU A 102 -15.33 -21.27 -2.28
C LEU A 102 -15.40 -22.60 -1.51
N ILE A 103 -16.17 -22.60 -0.43
CA ILE A 103 -16.54 -23.82 0.29
C ILE A 103 -17.80 -24.36 -0.38
N ALA A 104 -17.67 -25.48 -1.10
CA ALA A 104 -18.81 -26.12 -1.75
C ALA A 104 -19.86 -26.55 -0.69
N PRO A 105 -21.16 -26.21 -0.86
CA PRO A 105 -22.19 -26.48 0.15
C PRO A 105 -22.38 -27.96 0.50
N THR A 106 -22.01 -28.87 -0.41
CA THR A 106 -22.40 -30.29 -0.37
C THR A 106 -21.24 -31.24 -0.08
N SER A 107 -19.99 -30.78 -0.07
CA SER A 107 -18.84 -31.71 -0.06
C SER A 107 -17.63 -31.21 0.72
N GLU A 108 -17.75 -30.11 1.47
CA GLU A 108 -16.62 -29.43 2.16
C GLU A 108 -15.39 -29.19 1.25
N THR A 109 -15.58 -29.30 -0.07
CA THR A 109 -14.49 -29.21 -1.03
C THR A 109 -14.19 -27.75 -1.28
N LEU A 110 -12.91 -27.43 -1.24
CA LEU A 110 -12.40 -26.10 -1.50
C LEU A 110 -12.21 -25.93 -3.01
N VAL A 111 -12.94 -24.98 -3.61
CA VAL A 111 -12.81 -24.63 -5.02
C VAL A 111 -12.08 -23.30 -5.11
N GLN A 112 -10.84 -23.34 -5.59
CA GLN A 112 -10.07 -22.12 -5.86
C GLN A 112 -10.80 -21.28 -6.91
N GLN A 113 -10.99 -19.99 -6.62
CA GLN A 113 -11.53 -19.05 -7.60
C GLN A 113 -10.46 -18.61 -8.59
N GLU A 114 -10.91 -18.14 -9.75
CA GLU A 114 -10.04 -17.49 -10.73
C GLU A 114 -9.20 -16.39 -10.04
N PRO A 115 -7.92 -16.24 -10.43
CA PRO A 115 -7.08 -15.17 -9.91
C PRO A 115 -7.73 -13.80 -10.16
N TRP A 116 -7.67 -12.93 -9.16
CA TRP A 116 -8.13 -11.56 -9.30
C TRP A 116 -7.31 -10.82 -10.36
N THR A 117 -7.96 -9.94 -11.10
CA THR A 117 -7.27 -8.97 -11.95
C THR A 117 -6.36 -8.07 -11.11
N GLY A 118 -5.35 -7.45 -11.73
CA GLY A 118 -4.46 -6.50 -11.03
C GLY A 118 -5.22 -5.37 -10.32
N HIS A 119 -6.28 -4.86 -10.95
CA HIS A 119 -7.13 -3.84 -10.34
C HIS A 119 -7.86 -4.38 -9.09
N GLU A 120 -8.47 -5.56 -9.18
CA GLU A 120 -9.15 -6.19 -8.04
C GLU A 120 -8.17 -6.50 -6.89
N LEU A 121 -6.95 -6.94 -7.19
CA LEU A 121 -5.90 -7.17 -6.19
C LEU A 121 -5.59 -5.89 -5.41
N VAL A 122 -5.44 -4.77 -6.11
CA VAL A 122 -5.14 -3.47 -5.50
C VAL A 122 -6.30 -2.97 -4.65
N VAL A 123 -7.52 -3.01 -5.19
CA VAL A 123 -8.73 -2.55 -4.48
C VAL A 123 -8.97 -3.42 -3.25
N ARG A 124 -8.89 -4.74 -3.36
CA ARG A 124 -9.10 -5.66 -2.24
C ARG A 124 -7.98 -5.58 -1.21
N SER A 125 -6.75 -5.26 -1.61
CA SER A 125 -5.62 -5.09 -0.69
C SER A 125 -5.54 -3.69 -0.07
N MET A 126 -6.54 -2.83 -0.29
CA MET A 126 -6.67 -1.52 0.36
C MET A 126 -7.79 -1.59 1.40
N LEU A 127 -7.42 -1.46 2.68
CA LEU A 127 -8.40 -1.47 3.76
C LEU A 127 -9.02 -0.09 3.95
N HIS A 128 -10.34 -0.04 4.16
CA HIS A 128 -11.06 1.22 4.35
C HIS A 128 -11.46 1.37 5.82
N LEU A 129 -10.72 2.20 6.56
CA LEU A 129 -11.00 2.49 7.96
C LEU A 129 -11.77 3.82 8.06
N ASN A 130 -13.10 3.74 8.02
CA ASN A 130 -13.98 4.91 8.08
C ASN A 130 -14.63 5.07 9.45
N LEU A 131 -14.04 5.90 10.30
CA LEU A 131 -14.53 6.16 11.66
C LEU A 131 -15.72 7.13 11.70
N GLN A 132 -16.04 7.79 10.58
CA GLN A 132 -17.30 8.55 10.48
C GLN A 132 -18.49 7.61 10.36
N GLN A 133 -18.35 6.54 9.57
CA GLN A 133 -19.39 5.55 9.36
C GLN A 133 -19.49 4.55 10.52
N ILE A 134 -18.35 4.09 11.03
CA ILE A 134 -18.29 3.09 12.10
C ILE A 134 -17.38 3.61 13.23
N PRO A 135 -17.93 4.45 14.13
CA PRO A 135 -17.17 4.94 15.28
C PRO A 135 -16.63 3.79 16.13
N GLY A 136 -15.37 3.88 16.56
CA GLY A 136 -14.72 2.86 17.38
C GLY A 136 -14.19 1.65 16.62
N LEU A 137 -14.36 1.57 15.30
CA LEU A 137 -13.73 0.53 14.49
C LEU A 137 -12.20 0.61 14.64
N THR A 138 -11.57 -0.50 15.04
CA THR A 138 -10.12 -0.59 15.09
C THR A 138 -9.59 -1.18 13.79
N LEU A 139 -8.33 -0.89 13.47
CA LEU A 139 -7.67 -1.50 12.32
C LEU A 139 -7.58 -3.03 12.44
N GLN A 140 -7.32 -3.57 13.65
CA GLN A 140 -7.31 -5.02 13.86
C GLN A 140 -8.69 -5.64 13.63
N THR A 141 -9.75 -4.98 14.10
CA THR A 141 -11.13 -5.41 13.84
C THR A 141 -11.42 -5.38 12.34
N LEU A 142 -11.01 -4.33 11.64
CA LEU A 142 -11.17 -4.22 10.19
C LEU A 142 -10.44 -5.35 9.43
N VAL A 143 -9.19 -5.67 9.81
CA VAL A 143 -8.44 -6.80 9.25
C VAL A 143 -9.20 -8.11 9.49
N ASN A 144 -9.66 -8.35 10.72
CA ASN A 144 -10.40 -9.56 11.08
C ASN A 144 -11.71 -9.68 10.30
N MET A 145 -12.40 -8.57 10.04
CA MET A 145 -13.63 -8.53 9.23
C MET A 145 -13.35 -8.75 7.73
N SER A 146 -12.12 -8.53 7.29
CA SER A 146 -11.74 -8.63 5.88
C SER A 146 -11.23 -10.03 5.50
N CYS A 147 -11.10 -10.95 6.45
CA CYS A 147 -10.63 -12.32 6.23
C CYS A 147 -11.52 -13.36 6.94
N GLY A 148 -11.25 -14.64 6.68
CA GLY A 148 -12.06 -15.75 7.19
C GLY A 148 -13.25 -16.07 6.28
N LYS A 149 -14.31 -16.61 6.86
CA LYS A 149 -15.52 -17.01 6.14
C LYS A 149 -16.41 -15.79 5.87
N LEU A 150 -16.50 -15.41 4.60
CA LEU A 150 -17.33 -14.34 4.08
C LEU A 150 -18.72 -14.88 3.64
N PRO A 151 -19.71 -13.98 3.45
CA PRO A 151 -21.00 -14.37 2.89
C PRO A 151 -20.86 -15.12 1.56
N GLY A 152 -21.75 -16.09 1.32
CA GLY A 152 -21.71 -16.91 0.11
C GLY A 152 -20.74 -18.09 0.15
N GLY A 153 -20.20 -18.43 1.34
CA GLY A 153 -19.28 -19.56 1.49
C GLY A 153 -17.87 -19.28 0.97
N VAL A 154 -17.52 -18.02 0.73
CA VAL A 154 -16.17 -17.60 0.35
C VAL A 154 -15.28 -17.64 1.59
N LEU A 155 -14.11 -18.22 1.48
CA LEU A 155 -13.05 -18.20 2.48
C LEU A 155 -11.89 -17.37 1.95
N ARG A 156 -11.50 -16.36 2.72
CA ARG A 156 -10.40 -15.45 2.38
C ARG A 156 -9.30 -15.54 3.43
N ALA A 157 -8.17 -16.13 3.05
CA ALA A 157 -7.02 -16.24 3.94
C ALA A 157 -6.18 -14.94 3.90
N PRO A 158 -5.83 -14.35 5.07
CA PRO A 158 -4.94 -13.20 5.13
C PRO A 158 -3.49 -13.60 4.84
N LYS A 159 -2.77 -12.71 4.16
CA LYS A 159 -1.31 -12.78 3.99
C LYS A 159 -0.60 -11.91 5.02
N ARG A 160 0.73 -11.98 5.02
CA ARG A 160 1.63 -11.04 5.69
C ARG A 160 2.32 -10.15 4.64
N PRO A 161 1.62 -9.16 4.07
CA PRO A 161 2.21 -8.31 3.04
C PRO A 161 3.33 -7.46 3.61
N ALA A 162 4.33 -7.08 2.81
CA ALA A 162 5.36 -6.15 3.27
C ALA A 162 4.83 -4.75 3.53
N ILE A 163 3.75 -4.35 2.84
CA ILE A 163 3.05 -3.07 3.07
C ILE A 163 1.55 -3.29 3.16
N ILE A 164 0.93 -2.76 4.22
CA ILE A 164 -0.52 -2.64 4.37
C ILE A 164 -0.91 -1.20 4.01
N ARG A 165 -1.92 -1.06 3.13
CA ARG A 165 -2.49 0.22 2.70
C ARG A 165 -3.85 0.42 3.32
N ILE A 166 -4.07 1.59 3.92
CA ILE A 166 -5.34 1.92 4.57
C ILE A 166 -5.81 3.27 4.09
N LEU A 167 -7.02 3.32 3.53
CA LEU A 167 -7.76 4.55 3.35
C LEU A 167 -8.50 4.86 4.66
N TYR A 168 -7.96 5.81 5.42
CA TYR A 168 -8.46 6.22 6.72
C TYR A 168 -9.31 7.49 6.61
N THR A 169 -10.50 7.48 7.21
CA THR A 169 -11.36 8.68 7.33
C THR A 169 -11.67 8.91 8.81
N PRO A 170 -11.22 10.03 9.40
CA PRO A 170 -11.37 10.33 10.82
C PRO A 170 -12.83 10.65 11.19
N GLY A 171 -13.23 10.23 12.39
CA GLY A 171 -14.54 10.60 12.97
C GLY A 171 -14.51 12.01 13.58
N GLN A 172 -15.67 12.66 13.67
CA GLN A 172 -15.78 14.07 14.14
C GLN A 172 -15.41 14.30 15.62
N HIS A 173 -15.32 13.25 16.43
CA HIS A 173 -15.28 13.37 17.90
C HIS A 173 -14.25 12.48 18.62
N LEU A 174 -13.38 11.78 17.90
CA LEU A 174 -12.41 10.88 18.54
C LEU A 174 -11.01 11.14 17.99
N ALA A 175 -10.09 11.53 18.87
CA ALA A 175 -8.67 11.45 18.60
C ALA A 175 -8.31 9.97 18.42
N TYR A 176 -8.33 9.49 17.17
CA TYR A 176 -7.85 8.16 16.86
C TYR A 176 -6.37 8.10 17.16
N LYS A 177 -6.01 7.31 18.18
CA LYS A 177 -4.63 6.85 18.34
C LYS A 177 -4.51 5.59 17.50
N PRO A 178 -3.79 5.61 16.36
CA PRO A 178 -3.55 4.39 15.61
C PRO A 178 -2.92 3.38 16.54
N GLN A 179 -3.71 2.37 16.94
CA GLN A 179 -3.19 1.27 17.72
C GLN A 179 -2.28 0.47 16.80
N VAL A 180 -1.08 0.16 17.30
CA VAL A 180 -0.12 -0.69 16.61
C VAL A 180 -0.83 -2.00 16.25
N VAL A 181 -0.96 -2.28 14.95
CA VAL A 181 -1.42 -3.60 14.49
C VAL A 181 -0.32 -4.57 14.89
N LYS A 182 -0.58 -5.32 15.96
CA LYS A 182 0.17 -6.51 16.37
C LYS A 182 1.67 -6.45 16.02
N ALA A 183 2.46 -5.70 16.80
CA ALA A 183 3.94 -5.64 16.92
C ALA A 183 4.88 -5.70 15.68
N CYS A 184 4.37 -6.04 14.50
CA CYS A 184 5.14 -6.39 13.32
C CYS A 184 4.96 -5.36 12.20
N TYR A 185 4.16 -4.31 12.40
CA TYR A 185 3.97 -3.27 11.38
C TYR A 185 4.17 -1.88 11.96
N THR A 186 4.97 -1.08 11.27
CA THR A 186 5.23 0.32 11.61
C THR A 186 4.69 1.23 10.52
N LEU A 187 4.00 2.30 10.90
CA LEU A 187 3.61 3.36 9.97
C LEU A 187 4.85 3.98 9.34
N CYS A 188 5.00 3.90 8.02
CA CYS A 188 6.16 4.44 7.30
C CYS A 188 5.83 5.68 6.46
N ALA A 189 4.57 5.82 6.03
CA ALA A 189 4.11 7.00 5.33
C ALA A 189 2.62 7.27 5.58
N MET A 190 2.25 8.54 5.48
CA MET A 190 0.86 8.97 5.42
C MET A 190 0.70 10.05 4.34
N VAL A 191 -0.43 10.04 3.67
CA VAL A 191 -0.82 11.05 2.69
C VAL A 191 -2.15 11.62 3.12
N ARG A 192 -2.21 12.89 3.48
CA ARG A 192 -3.47 13.61 3.67
C ARG A 192 -4.02 13.94 2.30
N LEU A 193 -5.20 13.42 2.00
CA LEU A 193 -5.87 13.65 0.73
C LEU A 193 -6.53 15.03 0.75
N ARG A 194 -6.49 15.71 -0.40
CA ARG A 194 -7.23 16.94 -0.65
C ARG A 194 -8.74 16.72 -0.49
N ARG A 195 -9.45 17.74 -0.01
CA ARG A 195 -10.92 17.73 0.08
C ARG A 195 -11.59 18.34 -1.13
N VAL A 196 -10.90 19.31 -1.74
CA VAL A 196 -11.34 20.04 -2.92
C VAL A 196 -10.20 20.07 -3.93
N ASP A 197 -10.54 20.18 -5.21
CA ASP A 197 -9.58 20.09 -6.32
C ASP A 197 -8.49 21.20 -6.27
N SER A 198 -8.79 22.33 -5.62
CA SER A 198 -7.82 23.42 -5.42
C SER A 198 -6.74 23.11 -4.38
N GLU A 199 -6.96 22.11 -3.53
CA GLU A 199 -5.99 21.67 -2.53
C GLU A 199 -5.03 20.62 -3.11
N ARG A 200 -3.90 20.44 -2.42
CA ARG A 200 -2.91 19.42 -2.76
C ARG A 200 -2.89 18.33 -1.71
N ASP A 201 -2.65 17.11 -2.18
CA ASP A 201 -2.29 16.01 -1.29
C ASP A 201 -0.94 16.33 -0.63
N VAL A 202 -0.85 16.12 0.68
CA VAL A 202 0.39 16.34 1.44
C VAL A 202 0.88 15.06 2.08
N VAL A 203 2.19 14.87 2.10
CA VAL A 203 2.82 13.61 2.49
C VAL A 203 3.65 13.81 3.75
N ARG A 204 3.71 12.76 4.58
CA ARG A 204 4.69 12.60 5.65
C ARG A 204 5.24 11.19 5.66
N THR A 205 6.49 11.07 6.04
CA THR A 205 7.20 9.79 6.19
C THR A 205 7.75 9.65 7.59
N TYR A 206 7.96 8.40 7.98
CA TYR A 206 8.40 8.01 9.31
C TYR A 206 9.49 6.95 9.19
N SER A 207 10.43 6.98 10.13
CA SER A 207 11.41 5.90 10.30
C SER A 207 10.75 4.65 10.89
N SER A 208 11.48 3.54 10.93
CA SER A 208 11.05 2.31 11.60
C SER A 208 10.74 2.49 13.10
N ASN A 209 11.24 3.56 13.72
CA ASN A 209 10.96 3.92 15.11
C ASN A 209 9.77 4.87 15.25
N GLY A 210 9.08 5.21 14.15
CA GLY A 210 7.96 6.16 14.13
C GLY A 210 8.37 7.63 14.22
N ALA A 211 9.66 7.96 14.13
CA ALA A 211 10.11 9.35 14.11
C ALA A 211 9.85 9.96 12.72
N PRO A 212 9.26 11.17 12.61
CA PRO A 212 9.07 11.83 11.33
C PRO A 212 10.40 12.03 10.59
N ILE A 213 10.44 11.67 9.30
CA ILE A 213 11.59 11.94 8.44
C ILE A 213 11.34 13.27 7.73
N VAL A 214 12.12 14.28 8.09
CA VAL A 214 12.12 15.59 7.42
C VAL A 214 13.18 15.57 6.33
N PRO A 215 12.82 15.74 5.04
CA PRO A 215 13.81 15.82 3.97
C PRO A 215 14.71 17.04 4.17
N GLU A 216 15.96 16.95 3.71
CA GLU A 216 16.91 18.08 3.72
C GLU A 216 16.42 19.28 2.89
N TYR A 217 15.50 19.06 1.95
CA TYR A 217 14.92 20.10 1.09
C TYR A 217 13.41 20.15 1.24
N GLU A 218 12.89 21.34 1.52
CA GLU A 218 11.44 21.59 1.50
C GLU A 218 10.89 21.34 0.10
N THR A 219 10.06 20.30 -0.02
CA THR A 219 9.28 20.06 -1.23
C THR A 219 7.85 20.55 -0.97
N PRO A 220 7.20 21.24 -1.94
CA PRO A 220 5.87 21.81 -1.73
C PRO A 220 4.76 20.82 -1.33
N CYS A 221 5.00 19.51 -1.45
CA CYS A 221 4.08 18.44 -1.06
C CYS A 221 4.32 17.93 0.38
N MET A 222 5.45 18.25 0.99
CA MET A 222 5.70 18.01 2.40
C MET A 222 5.10 19.20 3.14
N GLY A 223 3.78 19.14 3.36
CA GLY A 223 3.05 20.21 4.04
C GLY A 223 3.67 20.55 5.40
N PRO A 224 3.31 21.69 6.00
CA PRO A 224 3.90 22.18 7.24
C PRO A 224 3.90 21.12 8.34
N SER A 225 4.89 21.16 9.23
CA SER A 225 5.12 20.14 10.27
C SER A 225 4.03 20.08 11.35
N ASP A 226 3.01 20.94 11.28
CA ASP A 226 1.97 21.13 12.28
C ASP A 226 0.74 20.21 12.14
N TRP A 227 0.51 19.59 10.98
CA TRP A 227 -0.65 18.69 10.82
C TRP A 227 -0.49 17.29 11.44
N SER A 228 -1.57 16.56 11.66
CA SER A 228 -1.60 15.22 12.27
C SER A 228 -2.87 14.48 11.86
N VAL A 229 -2.83 13.14 11.90
CA VAL A 229 -4.04 12.29 11.80
C VAL A 229 -5.03 12.56 12.94
N GLN A 230 -4.55 13.12 14.05
CA GLN A 230 -5.35 13.51 15.21
C GLN A 230 -5.94 14.91 15.09
N ASP A 231 -5.50 15.71 14.11
CA ASP A 231 -6.13 17.01 13.91
C ASP A 231 -7.58 16.76 13.57
N ASN A 232 -8.47 17.53 14.20
CA ASN A 232 -9.90 17.48 13.95
C ASN A 232 -10.21 18.06 12.56
N THR A 233 -9.84 17.28 11.55
CA THR A 233 -9.93 17.63 10.15
C THR A 233 -10.91 16.69 9.48
N LEU A 234 -11.57 17.22 8.46
CA LEU A 234 -12.46 16.45 7.59
C LEU A 234 -11.69 15.80 6.42
N HIS A 235 -10.36 15.72 6.51
CA HIS A 235 -9.53 15.09 5.47
C HIS A 235 -9.53 13.58 5.65
N SER A 236 -9.54 12.85 4.53
CA SER A 236 -9.17 11.44 4.50
C SER A 236 -7.66 11.30 4.33
N PHE A 237 -7.11 10.16 4.73
CA PHE A 237 -5.69 9.86 4.67
C PHE A 237 -5.45 8.51 4.01
N MET A 238 -4.37 8.37 3.24
CA MET A 238 -3.81 7.06 2.91
C MET A 238 -2.64 6.77 3.85
N LEU A 239 -2.75 5.71 4.64
CA LEU A 239 -1.73 5.24 5.57
C LEU A 239 -1.01 4.03 4.99
N PHE A 240 0.30 4.00 5.15
CA PHE A 240 1.17 2.92 4.69
C PHE A 240 1.91 2.35 5.90
N TYR A 241 1.63 1.09 6.21
CA TYR A 241 2.29 0.36 7.29
C TYR A 241 3.23 -0.66 6.69
N MET A 242 4.50 -0.62 7.07
CA MET A 242 5.53 -1.55 6.60
C MET A 242 5.75 -2.65 7.61
N LEU A 243 5.95 -3.88 7.14
CA LEU A 243 6.36 -5.00 7.98
C LEU A 243 7.73 -4.68 8.61
N ASN A 244 7.79 -4.72 9.93
CA ASN A 244 8.99 -4.55 10.72
C ASN A 244 9.71 -5.91 10.81
N TYR A 245 10.83 -6.01 10.10
CA TYR A 245 11.72 -7.17 10.13
C TYR A 245 12.61 -7.10 11.37
N ASN A 246 12.07 -7.47 12.53
CA ASN A 246 12.92 -7.76 13.67
C ASN A 246 13.57 -9.15 13.47
N GLU A 247 14.84 -9.30 13.82
CA GLU A 247 15.66 -10.51 13.57
C GLU A 247 15.02 -11.82 14.05
N GLU A 248 14.17 -11.78 15.09
CA GLU A 248 13.45 -12.95 15.61
C GLU A 248 12.35 -13.49 14.68
N THR A 249 11.90 -12.70 13.71
CA THR A 249 10.85 -13.04 12.73
C THR A 249 11.38 -13.20 11.32
N SER A 250 12.63 -13.63 11.16
CA SER A 250 13.24 -14.00 9.86
C SER A 250 12.37 -15.02 9.12
N LEU A 251 11.40 -14.51 8.37
CA LEU A 251 10.72 -15.22 7.30
C LEU A 251 11.77 -15.33 6.21
N ASP A 252 12.29 -16.53 5.99
CA ASP A 252 13.32 -16.79 4.97
C ASP A 252 12.74 -16.55 3.56
N TYR A 253 12.71 -15.29 3.14
CA TYR A 253 12.21 -14.87 1.83
C TYR A 253 13.17 -15.28 0.70
N SER A 254 14.39 -15.72 1.02
CA SER A 254 15.32 -16.30 0.04
C SER A 254 14.80 -17.62 -0.57
N ARG A 255 13.75 -18.21 0.03
CA ARG A 255 13.04 -19.38 -0.51
C ARG A 255 11.89 -19.05 -1.45
N LEU A 256 11.52 -17.78 -1.65
CA LEU A 256 10.46 -17.40 -2.58
C LEU A 256 10.86 -17.51 -4.06
N ASP A 257 12.15 -17.68 -4.37
CA ASP A 257 12.61 -18.00 -5.73
C ASP A 257 12.27 -19.45 -6.13
N ASN A 258 11.69 -20.25 -5.22
CA ASN A 258 11.14 -21.57 -5.50
C ASN A 258 9.68 -21.66 -4.97
N PRO A 259 8.65 -21.49 -5.83
CA PRO A 259 7.27 -21.28 -5.39
C PRO A 259 6.55 -22.48 -4.72
N GLU A 260 7.17 -23.65 -4.57
CA GLU A 260 6.63 -24.77 -3.79
C GLU A 260 7.70 -25.39 -2.87
N PRO A 261 7.40 -25.89 -1.64
CA PRO A 261 6.12 -26.14 -0.96
C PRO A 261 5.93 -25.28 0.32
N VAL A 262 6.59 -24.11 0.38
CA VAL A 262 6.44 -23.17 1.52
C VAL A 262 5.11 -22.42 1.44
N PHE A 263 4.61 -22.17 0.22
CA PHE A 263 3.33 -21.53 -0.03
C PHE A 263 2.15 -22.36 0.51
N ASP A 264 2.19 -23.69 0.31
CA ASP A 264 1.17 -24.60 0.81
C ASP A 264 1.15 -24.63 2.33
N ARG A 265 2.28 -24.75 3.02
CA ARG A 265 2.25 -24.81 4.50
C ARG A 265 1.74 -23.54 5.17
N TYR A 266 2.09 -22.36 4.67
CA TYR A 266 1.57 -21.11 5.24
C TYR A 266 0.10 -20.88 4.90
N PHE A 267 -0.31 -21.26 3.69
CA PHE A 267 -1.71 -21.20 3.29
C PHE A 267 -2.54 -22.20 4.10
N GLU A 268 -2.11 -23.46 4.20
CA GLU A 268 -2.70 -24.52 5.02
C GLU A 268 -2.76 -24.11 6.50
N GLN A 269 -1.67 -23.63 7.10
CA GLN A 269 -1.68 -23.15 8.48
C GLN A 269 -2.62 -21.95 8.66
N SER A 270 -2.61 -20.99 7.74
CA SER A 270 -3.52 -19.84 7.80
C SER A 270 -4.98 -20.25 7.63
N MET A 271 -5.24 -21.26 6.80
CA MET A 271 -6.54 -21.86 6.57
C MET A 271 -7.00 -22.66 7.80
N GLU A 272 -6.14 -23.47 8.40
CA GLU A 272 -6.39 -24.20 9.65
C GLU A 272 -6.64 -23.23 10.82
N GLU A 273 -5.84 -22.17 10.97
CA GLU A 273 -6.09 -21.11 11.95
C GLU A 273 -7.41 -20.39 11.70
N SER A 274 -7.77 -20.18 10.42
CA SER A 274 -9.03 -19.53 10.06
C SER A 274 -10.22 -20.44 10.31
N LEU A 275 -10.14 -21.73 9.96
CA LEU A 275 -11.18 -22.73 10.17
C LEU A 275 -11.34 -23.08 11.65
N GLY A 276 -10.23 -23.21 12.39
CA GLY A 276 -10.20 -23.55 13.81
C GLY A 276 -10.75 -22.46 14.74
N ARG A 277 -10.89 -21.21 14.28
CA ARG A 277 -11.58 -20.14 15.02
C ARG A 277 -13.10 -20.28 15.06
N PHE A 278 -13.68 -21.24 14.35
CA PHE A 278 -15.13 -21.40 14.21
C PHE A 278 -15.67 -22.70 14.85
N HIS A 279 -14.82 -23.46 15.54
CA HIS A 279 -15.21 -24.54 16.44
C HIS A 279 -15.09 -24.06 17.89
#